data_AF-A0A1Q5SD22-F1
#
_entry.id   AF-A0A1Q5SD22-F1
#
_cell.length_a   1.000
_cell.length_b   1.000
_cell.length_c   1.000
_cell.angle_alpha   90.00
_cell.angle_beta   90.00
_cell.angle_gamma   90.00
#
_symmetry.space_group_name_H-M   'P 1'
#
loop_
_entity.id
_entity.type
_entity.pdbx_description
1 polymer ?
#
loop_
_entity_poly.entity_id
_entity_poly.type
_entity_poly.pdbx_seq_one_letter_code
_entity_poly.pdbx_strand_id
1 'polypeptide(L)' 'MASPYLLRPIEFGADIVVHSATKFIGGHGNSIGGVIVDSGKFD' A
#
# COMPACT_ATOMS: atom_id res chain seq x y z
N MET A 1 -9.63 5.34 -3.60
CA MET A 1 -9.30 4.12 -2.83
C MET A 1 -8.61 3.16 -3.78
N ALA A 2 -7.29 2.98 -3.64
CA ALA A 2 -6.50 2.03 -4.44
C ALA A 2 -6.00 0.95 -3.48
N SER A 3 -6.84 -0.05 -3.21
CA SER A 3 -6.38 -1.21 -2.44
C SER A 3 -5.39 -2.02 -3.29
N PRO A 4 -4.44 -2.75 -2.69
CA PRO A 4 -3.55 -3.64 -3.42
C PRO A 4 -4.30 -4.69 -4.26
N TYR A 5 -5.55 -4.97 -3.89
CA TYR A 5 -6.44 -5.87 -4.63
C TYR A 5 -6.92 -5.28 -5.97
N LEU A 6 -7.16 -3.96 -6.03
CA LEU A 6 -7.69 -3.29 -7.22
C LEU A 6 -6.58 -2.77 -8.15
N LEU A 7 -5.43 -2.42 -7.58
CA LEU A 7 -4.31 -1.84 -8.33
C LEU A 7 -3.00 -2.27 -7.67
N ARG A 8 -2.03 -2.66 -8.50
CA ARG A 8 -0.66 -2.99 -8.09
C ARG A 8 0.30 -1.94 -8.68
N PRO A 9 0.51 -0.78 -8.05
CA PRO A 9 1.23 0.35 -8.66
C PRO A 9 2.66 0.00 -9.11
N ILE A 10 3.31 -0.97 -8.44
CA ILE A 10 4.65 -1.45 -8.80
C ILE A 10 4.70 -1.99 -10.23
N GLU A 11 3.62 -2.62 -10.72
CA GLU A 11 3.53 -3.10 -12.10
C GLU A 11 3.44 -1.96 -13.12
N PHE A 12 3.10 -0.75 -12.66
CA PHE A 12 3.00 0.47 -13.46
C PHE A 12 4.21 1.40 -13.27
N GLY A 13 5.31 0.90 -12.70
CA GLY A 13 6.56 1.64 -12.57
C GLY A 13 6.68 2.49 -11.30
N ALA A 14 5.85 2.26 -10.28
CA ALA A 14 6.07 2.87 -8.98
C ALA A 14 7.18 2.14 -8.21
N ASP A 15 8.17 2.88 -7.68
CA ASP A 15 9.26 2.29 -6.89
C ASP A 15 8.89 2.11 -5.42
N ILE A 16 8.12 3.03 -4.86
CA ILE A 16 7.64 2.97 -3.46
C ILE A 16 6.12 3.14 -3.44
N VAL A 17 5.44 2.26 -2.69
CA VAL A 17 4.01 2.34 -2.45
C VAL A 17 3.74 2.46 -0.97
N VAL A 18 2.91 3.46 -0.60
CA VAL A 18 2.52 3.70 0.79
C VAL A 18 1.02 3.47 0.95
N HIS A 19 0.66 2.65 1.93
CA HIS A 19 -0.72 2.41 2.33
C HIS A 19 -0.96 2.77 3.79
N SER A 20 -2.08 3.45 4.04
CA SER A 20 -2.64 3.58 5.39
C SER A 20 -3.34 2.27 5.74
N ALA A 21 -2.69 1.48 6.60
CA ALA A 21 -3.21 0.18 7.04
C ALA A 21 -4.51 0.34 7.83
N THR A 22 -4.68 1.44 8.57
CA THR A 22 -5.91 1.77 9.32
C THR A 22 -7.18 1.73 8.46
N LYS A 23 -7.06 2.03 7.17
CA LYS A 23 -8.19 2.11 6.24
C LYS A 23 -8.55 0.70 5.75
N PHE A 24 -8.57 0.47 4.45
CA PHE A 24 -9.13 -0.72 3.84
C PHE A 24 -8.34 -2.01 4.10
N ILE A 25 -7.09 -1.90 4.55
CA ILE A 25 -6.27 -3.06 4.95
C ILE A 25 -6.75 -3.58 6.32
N GLY A 26 -6.94 -2.69 7.29
CA GLY A 26 -7.44 -3.00 8.63
C GLY A 26 -8.95 -3.16 8.68
N GLY A 27 -9.69 -2.43 7.84
CA GLY A 27 -11.13 -2.57 7.55
C GLY A 27 -12.10 -2.21 8.67
N HIS A 28 -11.66 -2.25 9.92
CA HIS A 28 -12.53 -2.27 11.10
C HIS A 28 -12.37 -1.06 12.02
N GLY A 29 -11.53 -0.08 11.64
CA GLY A 29 -11.36 1.18 12.39
C GLY A 29 -10.84 1.03 13.83
N ASN A 30 -10.36 -0.16 14.20
CA ASN A 30 -9.97 -0.50 15.57
C ASN A 30 -8.45 -0.57 15.78
N SER A 31 -7.67 -0.39 14.70
CA SER A 31 -6.20 -0.52 14.71
C SER A 31 -5.59 0.55 13.81
N ILE A 32 -4.54 1.22 14.29
CA ILE A 32 -3.80 2.21 13.52
C ILE A 32 -2.51 1.58 12.99
N GLY A 33 -2.23 1.78 11.70
CA GLY A 33 -0.99 1.33 11.10
C GLY A 33 -0.74 1.91 9.71
N GLY A 34 0.50 1.81 9.26
CA GLY A 34 0.94 2.14 7.91
C GLY A 34 1.83 1.03 7.36
N VAL A 35 1.81 0.85 6.03
CA VAL A 35 2.67 -0.11 5.32
C VAL A 35 3.36 0.63 4.19
N ILE A 36 4.67 0.46 4.10
CA ILE A 36 5.49 0.91 2.97
C ILE A 36 5.99 -0.33 2.27
N VAL A 37 5.85 -0.38 0.95
CA VAL A 37 6.32 -1.47 0.10
C VAL A 37 7.29 -0.89 -0.92
N ASP A 38 8.51 -1.41 -0.90
CA ASP A 38 9.54 -1.13 -1.88
C ASP A 38 9.47 -2.15 -3.04
N SER A 39 9.67 -1.68 -4.27
CA SER A 39 9.72 -2.50 -5.48
C SER A 39 11.03 -3.27 -5.62
N GLY A 40 12.06 -2.90 -4.84
CA GLY A 40 13.42 -3.42 -4.97
C GLY A 40 14.20 -2.82 -6.15
N LYS A 41 13.66 -1.78 -6.79
CA LYS A 41 14.29 -1.00 -7.88
C LYS A 41 14.67 0.42 -7.45
N PHE A 42 14.57 0.70 -6.14
CA PHE A 42 14.90 1.99 -5.57
C PHE A 42 16.42 2.07 -5.37
N ASP A 43 17.11 2.73 -6.29
CA ASP A 43 18.54 3.09 -6.20
C ASP A 43 18.75 4.50 -5.63
#